data_AF-A0A1Y2FR18-F1
#
_entry.id   AF-A0A1Y2FR18-F1
#
_cell.length_a   1.000
_cell.length_b   1.000
_cell.length_c   1.000
_cell.angle_alpha   90.00
_cell.angle_beta   90.00
_cell.angle_gamma   90.00
#
_symmetry.space_group_name_H-M   'P 1'
#
loop_
_entity.id
_entity.type
_entity.pdbx_description
1 polymer ?
#
loop_
_entity_poly.entity_id
_entity_poly.type
_entity_poly.pdbx_seq_one_letter_code
_entity_poly.pdbx_strand_id
1 'polypeptide(L)'
;MTPYENHPPLKFINYIKHSCKNNKIKSINSISKRDSCISFLKSNGTYPYYYMYNNIINIIYLSHISINSNRGISINIDNNLNSGIFNETFQNNLNYTCENQADFNKNFITYYDEYRIELPINYNKTIILKSMNDIDNLYEQNTEMICQIFEDSFQKSKPIQFPYNNFYEISNLEKDSSIHNLFKRLFNLKNSNDTFEGIINDTCDTIDNILFPYCKDSSNIIFEFGECNEKTNKMSISYKNCKLDDSIPEFVDCLYIPNFNYLGLIIEISIIISLFIELVLFILVIIKRNERDIYASGLKYILTFIFLSMLLSISIYFWIGPIDKYKCILRISLMLISMNGLTCIYSIKSEYIISIYYNNNLKSINYKYKTYFLYLGISFTQIILLCIWILYKNGIENRIEYLEKIGNFNNESKEIFISSLLSLFIMTLYYLCIFYNIKRGYAFFLILMIIFSLIINVIFIIPKLYKTLNENKFKFKSIIMVNNINNNNSNLRVTKSINY
;
A
#
# COMPACT_ATOMS: atom_id res chain seq x y z
N MET A 1 53.96 20.21 -8.95
CA MET A 1 53.07 19.03 -8.86
C MET A 1 53.95 17.79 -8.88
N THR A 2 54.29 17.28 -7.70
CA THR A 2 54.97 15.99 -7.50
C THR A 2 53.91 14.90 -7.33
N PRO A 3 54.10 13.68 -7.88
CA PRO A 3 53.09 12.64 -7.78
C PRO A 3 53.06 12.05 -6.36
N TYR A 4 51.84 11.95 -5.83
CA TYR A 4 51.51 11.27 -4.58
C TYR A 4 51.72 9.76 -4.73
N GLU A 5 52.92 9.25 -4.42
CA GLU A 5 53.17 7.80 -4.31
C GLU A 5 53.00 7.24 -2.89
N ASN A 6 52.67 8.07 -1.92
CA ASN A 6 52.52 7.64 -0.52
C ASN A 6 51.06 7.61 -0.09
N HIS A 7 50.26 6.73 -0.70
CA HIS A 7 48.96 6.35 -0.14
C HIS A 7 49.06 5.00 0.60
N PRO A 8 48.51 4.88 1.82
CA PRO A 8 48.55 3.66 2.63
C PRO A 8 47.90 2.37 2.06
N PRO A 9 46.98 2.36 1.07
CA PRO A 9 46.40 1.11 0.57
C PRO A 9 47.40 0.25 -0.23
N LEU A 10 48.45 0.85 -0.82
CA LEU A 10 49.43 0.14 -1.66
C LEU A 10 50.35 -0.78 -0.85
N LYS A 11 50.66 -0.44 0.41
CA LYS A 11 51.45 -1.30 1.30
C LYS A 11 50.67 -2.54 1.74
N PHE A 12 49.36 -2.42 1.96
CA PHE A 12 48.52 -3.53 2.40
C PHE A 12 48.29 -4.54 1.26
N ILE A 13 48.06 -4.06 0.03
CA ILE A 13 47.91 -4.90 -1.16
C ILE A 13 49.21 -5.66 -1.46
N ASN A 14 50.37 -4.99 -1.35
CA ASN A 14 51.66 -5.65 -1.58
C ASN A 14 52.00 -6.69 -0.51
N TYR A 15 51.58 -6.48 0.75
CA TYR A 15 51.76 -7.46 1.83
C TYR A 15 50.94 -8.74 1.59
N ILE A 16 49.67 -8.59 1.24
CA ILE A 16 48.79 -9.74 0.91
C ILE A 16 49.36 -10.50 -0.30
N LYS A 17 49.73 -9.79 -1.38
CA LYS A 17 50.28 -10.39 -2.60
C LYS A 17 51.59 -11.18 -2.34
N HIS A 18 52.40 -10.77 -1.37
CA HIS A 18 53.61 -11.49 -0.96
C HIS A 18 53.30 -12.73 -0.13
N SER A 19 52.29 -12.69 0.75
CA SER A 19 51.90 -13.82 1.59
C SER A 19 51.27 -14.96 0.80
N CYS A 20 50.59 -14.67 -0.32
CA CYS A 20 49.94 -15.66 -1.17
C CYS A 20 50.88 -16.46 -2.09
N LYS A 21 52.11 -15.95 -2.32
CA LYS A 21 52.98 -16.48 -3.39
C LYS A 21 53.86 -17.67 -2.95
N ASN A 22 53.94 -17.95 -1.64
CA ASN A 22 54.92 -18.90 -1.08
C ASN A 22 54.34 -20.26 -0.63
N ASN A 23 53.03 -20.46 -0.68
CA ASN A 23 52.43 -21.76 -0.36
C ASN A 23 52.12 -22.52 -1.65
N LYS A 24 53.09 -23.32 -2.13
CA LYS A 24 52.84 -24.42 -3.06
C LYS A 24 53.29 -25.70 -2.39
N ILE A 25 52.33 -26.40 -1.75
CA ILE A 25 52.61 -27.61 -0.98
C ILE A 25 52.64 -28.84 -1.89
N LYS A 26 53.58 -29.72 -1.51
CA LYS A 26 53.95 -31.02 -2.03
C LYS A 26 52.76 -31.97 -2.22
N SER A 27 52.79 -32.70 -3.32
CA SER A 27 51.90 -33.81 -3.66
C SER A 27 51.89 -34.89 -2.57
N ILE A 28 50.76 -35.05 -1.88
CA ILE A 28 50.49 -36.16 -0.97
C ILE A 28 50.21 -37.41 -1.80
N ASN A 29 50.84 -38.53 -1.42
CA ASN A 29 50.60 -39.85 -2.01
C ASN A 29 49.09 -40.13 -2.11
N SER A 30 48.64 -40.58 -3.27
CA SER A 30 47.22 -40.76 -3.60
C SER A 30 46.57 -41.84 -2.72
N ILE A 31 46.00 -41.43 -1.59
CA ILE A 31 45.06 -42.24 -0.82
C ILE A 31 43.88 -42.58 -1.75
N SER A 32 43.40 -43.82 -1.73
CA SER A 32 42.27 -44.19 -2.57
C SER A 32 41.01 -43.41 -2.17
N LYS A 33 40.11 -43.14 -3.13
CA LYS A 33 38.83 -42.47 -2.84
C LYS A 33 37.99 -43.26 -1.83
N ARG A 34 38.05 -44.59 -1.90
CA ARG A 34 37.42 -45.49 -0.93
C ARG A 34 37.93 -45.25 0.49
N ASP A 35 39.25 -45.24 0.68
CA ASP A 35 39.85 -45.04 2.01
C ASP A 35 39.54 -43.64 2.55
N SER A 36 39.54 -42.64 1.68
CA SER A 36 39.15 -41.26 2.00
C SER A 36 37.69 -41.19 2.46
N CYS A 37 36.78 -41.85 1.74
CA CYS A 37 35.36 -41.95 2.11
C CYS A 37 35.17 -42.66 3.46
N ILE A 38 35.87 -43.79 3.69
CA ILE A 38 35.82 -44.51 4.97
C ILE A 38 36.34 -43.63 6.11
N SER A 39 37.42 -42.88 5.87
CA SER A 39 38.00 -41.97 6.85
C SER A 39 37.12 -40.76 7.17
N PHE A 40 36.27 -40.36 6.22
CA PHE A 40 35.33 -39.25 6.38
C PHE A 40 34.11 -39.67 7.23
N LEU A 41 33.65 -40.92 7.09
CA LEU A 41 32.48 -41.45 7.80
C LEU A 41 32.84 -42.23 9.09
N LYS A 42 33.84 -41.73 9.85
CA LYS A 42 34.46 -42.47 10.98
C LYS A 42 33.52 -42.74 12.16
N SER A 43 32.62 -41.83 12.47
CA SER A 43 31.73 -41.91 13.64
C SER A 43 30.32 -42.31 13.25
N ASN A 44 29.73 -43.26 13.98
CA ASN A 44 28.31 -43.57 13.81
C ASN A 44 27.47 -42.42 14.37
N GLY A 45 26.45 -41.99 13.63
CA GLY A 45 25.59 -40.89 14.02
C GLY A 45 24.81 -40.35 12.83
N THR A 46 23.86 -39.45 13.08
CA THR A 46 23.11 -38.75 12.03
C THR A 46 23.66 -37.34 11.89
N TYR A 47 24.15 -37.00 10.71
CA TYR A 47 24.82 -35.73 10.43
C TYR A 47 24.10 -34.97 9.31
N PRO A 48 23.99 -33.63 9.44
CA PRO A 48 23.41 -32.81 8.39
C PRO A 48 24.40 -32.58 7.24
N TYR A 49 23.87 -32.67 6.02
CA TYR A 49 24.55 -32.35 4.77
C TYR A 49 23.68 -31.37 3.98
N TYR A 50 24.30 -30.57 3.12
CA TYR A 50 23.58 -29.70 2.19
C TYR A 50 24.03 -29.93 0.75
N TYR A 51 23.13 -29.67 -0.19
CA TYR A 51 23.40 -29.73 -1.63
C TYR A 51 22.58 -28.68 -2.38
N MET A 52 23.06 -28.32 -3.57
CA MET A 52 22.40 -27.34 -4.44
C MET A 52 21.66 -28.08 -5.54
N TYR A 53 20.34 -27.89 -5.62
CA TYR A 53 19.49 -28.45 -6.68
C TYR A 53 18.57 -27.36 -7.19
N ASN A 54 18.58 -27.10 -8.50
CA ASN A 54 17.81 -26.00 -9.13
C ASN A 54 18.04 -24.62 -8.45
N ASN A 55 19.28 -24.29 -8.10
CA ASN A 55 19.67 -23.08 -7.37
C ASN A 55 19.08 -22.93 -5.96
N ILE A 56 18.48 -23.99 -5.41
CA ILE A 56 17.97 -24.03 -4.04
C ILE A 56 18.91 -24.90 -3.21
N ILE A 57 19.28 -24.42 -2.02
CA ILE A 57 20.06 -25.18 -1.05
C ILE A 57 19.09 -26.06 -0.26
N ASN A 58 19.31 -27.37 -0.31
CA ASN A 58 18.53 -28.37 0.42
C ASN A 58 19.39 -29.02 1.49
N ILE A 59 18.80 -29.34 2.64
CA ILE A 59 19.47 -30.01 3.76
C ILE A 59 18.95 -31.44 3.87
N ILE A 60 19.86 -32.38 4.10
CA ILE A 60 19.60 -33.81 4.29
C ILE A 60 20.32 -34.34 5.52
N TYR A 61 19.62 -35.13 6.32
CA TYR A 61 20.21 -35.84 7.44
C TYR A 61 20.61 -37.26 7.04
N LEU A 62 21.91 -37.55 7.08
CA LEU A 62 22.48 -38.85 6.73
C LEU A 62 22.97 -39.59 7.97
N SER A 63 22.57 -40.85 8.11
CA SER A 63 23.08 -41.72 9.19
C SER A 63 24.33 -42.46 8.73
N HIS A 64 25.47 -42.20 9.36
CA HIS A 64 26.71 -42.94 9.12
C HIS A 64 26.61 -44.31 9.78
N ILE A 65 26.82 -45.36 9.00
CA ILE A 65 26.66 -46.75 9.44
C ILE A 65 27.87 -47.61 9.04
N SER A 66 28.12 -48.65 9.82
CA SER A 66 29.11 -49.69 9.51
C SER A 66 28.43 -50.92 8.90
N ILE A 67 28.81 -51.29 7.68
CA ILE A 67 28.24 -52.43 6.94
C ILE A 67 29.38 -53.39 6.60
N ASN A 68 29.38 -54.60 7.16
CA ASN A 68 30.35 -55.67 6.85
C ASN A 68 31.81 -55.19 6.84
N SER A 69 32.27 -54.53 7.91
CA SER A 69 33.61 -53.91 8.07
C SER A 69 33.92 -52.69 7.18
N ASN A 70 33.03 -52.31 6.26
CA ASN A 70 33.09 -51.05 5.52
C ASN A 70 32.25 -49.95 6.19
N ARG A 71 32.47 -48.70 5.76
CA ARG A 71 31.66 -47.54 6.14
C ARG A 71 30.70 -47.13 5.03
N GLY A 72 29.59 -46.54 5.42
CA GLY A 72 28.50 -46.18 4.54
C GLY A 72 27.55 -45.16 5.14
N ILE A 73 26.52 -44.82 4.38
CA ILE A 73 25.43 -43.94 4.83
C ILE A 73 24.08 -44.63 4.65
N SER A 74 23.12 -44.25 5.48
CA SER A 74 21.71 -44.63 5.37
C SER A 74 20.86 -43.37 5.30
N ILE A 75 19.90 -43.34 4.38
CA ILE A 75 18.97 -42.23 4.19
C ILE A 75 17.65 -42.62 4.82
N ASN A 76 17.35 -42.05 6.00
CA ASN A 76 16.05 -42.23 6.64
C ASN A 76 15.09 -41.13 6.17
N ILE A 77 14.17 -41.50 5.27
CA ILE A 77 13.20 -40.58 4.68
C ILE A 77 12.06 -40.25 5.66
N ASP A 78 11.79 -41.14 6.62
CA ASP A 78 10.75 -40.94 7.64
C ASP A 78 11.17 -39.94 8.72
N ASN A 79 12.39 -39.39 8.64
CA ASN A 79 12.84 -38.36 9.56
C ASN A 79 12.16 -37.01 9.23
N ASN A 80 11.30 -36.52 10.13
CA ASN A 80 10.57 -35.25 10.02
C ASN A 80 11.45 -34.01 9.73
N LEU A 81 12.77 -34.13 9.86
CA LEU A 81 13.74 -33.07 9.60
C LEU A 81 14.12 -32.92 8.11
N ASN A 82 13.78 -33.88 7.25
CA ASN A 82 14.03 -33.78 5.81
C ASN A 82 12.88 -33.03 5.11
N SER A 83 13.21 -32.01 4.30
CA SER A 83 12.21 -31.21 3.57
C SER A 83 11.47 -32.05 2.53
N GLY A 84 10.16 -31.86 2.34
CA GLY A 84 9.30 -32.68 1.45
C GLY A 84 9.74 -32.86 -0.02
N ILE A 85 10.68 -32.05 -0.52
CA ILE A 85 11.37 -32.24 -1.82
C ILE A 85 12.15 -33.57 -1.87
N PHE A 86 12.47 -34.14 -0.70
CA PHE A 86 13.22 -35.39 -0.56
C PHE A 86 12.52 -36.64 -1.11
N ASN A 87 11.21 -36.73 -0.94
CA ASN A 87 10.47 -37.99 -1.12
C ASN A 87 10.41 -38.46 -2.58
N GLU A 88 10.56 -37.54 -3.54
CA GLU A 88 10.54 -37.89 -4.96
C GLU A 88 11.92 -38.26 -5.51
N THR A 89 12.98 -37.80 -4.85
CA THR A 89 14.33 -37.84 -5.44
C THR A 89 15.15 -39.03 -4.94
N PHE A 90 14.96 -39.46 -3.69
CA PHE A 90 15.69 -40.59 -3.11
C PHE A 90 14.76 -41.77 -2.86
N GLN A 91 15.22 -42.97 -3.22
CA GLN A 91 14.47 -44.20 -2.92
C GLN A 91 14.58 -44.54 -1.43
N ASN A 92 13.45 -44.85 -0.79
CA ASN A 92 13.37 -45.03 0.66
C ASN A 92 14.31 -46.12 1.17
N ASN A 93 15.05 -45.80 2.23
CA ASN A 93 15.76 -46.72 3.12
C ASN A 93 16.87 -47.56 2.44
N LEU A 94 17.56 -46.99 1.46
CA LEU A 94 18.78 -47.59 0.90
C LEU A 94 20.00 -47.29 1.77
N ASN A 95 20.83 -48.32 1.93
CA ASN A 95 22.15 -48.22 2.56
C ASN A 95 23.21 -48.17 1.47
N TYR A 96 24.07 -47.17 1.51
CA TYR A 96 25.17 -47.00 0.58
C TYR A 96 26.51 -47.30 1.23
N THR A 97 27.44 -47.93 0.52
CA THR A 97 28.81 -48.23 0.97
C THR A 97 29.86 -47.38 0.24
N CYS A 98 30.93 -47.03 0.94
CA CYS A 98 32.06 -46.31 0.34
C CYS A 98 32.84 -47.16 -0.67
N GLU A 99 33.01 -46.65 -1.88
CA GLU A 99 33.83 -47.25 -2.94
C GLU A 99 34.58 -46.19 -3.76
N ASN A 100 35.44 -46.65 -4.66
CA ASN A 100 36.25 -45.76 -5.51
C ASN A 100 35.45 -44.97 -6.56
N GLN A 101 34.25 -45.41 -6.89
CA GLN A 101 33.34 -44.77 -7.84
C GLN A 101 31.89 -44.87 -7.33
N ALA A 102 31.12 -43.80 -7.52
CA ALA A 102 29.69 -43.80 -7.23
C ALA A 102 28.93 -44.68 -8.25
N ASP A 103 28.06 -45.57 -7.77
CA ASP A 103 27.27 -46.49 -8.60
C ASP A 103 25.88 -46.66 -7.98
N PHE A 104 24.84 -46.28 -8.71
CA PHE A 104 23.46 -46.36 -8.24
C PHE A 104 23.01 -47.81 -7.98
N ASN A 105 23.39 -48.77 -8.85
CA ASN A 105 22.89 -50.15 -8.76
C ASN A 105 23.48 -50.91 -7.58
N LYS A 106 24.73 -50.58 -7.27
CA LYS A 106 25.48 -51.22 -6.19
C LYS A 106 25.35 -50.46 -4.87
N ASN A 107 24.62 -49.34 -4.87
CA ASN A 107 24.54 -48.40 -3.76
C ASN A 107 25.94 -47.97 -3.29
N PHE A 108 26.79 -47.56 -4.21
CA PHE A 108 28.13 -47.08 -3.90
C PHE A 108 28.17 -45.56 -3.87
N ILE A 109 28.76 -45.01 -2.81
CA ILE A 109 29.12 -43.60 -2.69
C ILE A 109 30.63 -43.47 -2.80
N THR A 110 31.10 -42.30 -3.24
CA THR A 110 32.54 -42.04 -3.31
C THR A 110 32.92 -40.69 -2.72
N TYR A 111 34.19 -40.57 -2.33
CA TYR A 111 34.76 -39.32 -1.87
C TYR A 111 34.95 -38.37 -3.06
N TYR A 112 34.43 -37.15 -2.93
CA TYR A 112 34.57 -36.12 -3.96
C TYR A 112 35.70 -35.15 -3.60
N ASP A 113 35.64 -34.57 -2.40
CA ASP A 113 36.57 -33.54 -1.91
C ASP A 113 36.46 -33.42 -0.37
N GLU A 114 37.25 -32.54 0.24
CA GLU A 114 37.18 -32.29 1.69
C GLU A 114 35.76 -31.91 2.10
N TYR A 115 35.19 -32.68 3.04
CA TYR A 115 33.80 -32.59 3.50
C TYR A 115 32.71 -32.92 2.46
N ARG A 116 33.07 -33.47 1.29
CA ARG A 116 32.14 -33.75 0.20
C ARG A 116 32.11 -35.22 -0.22
N ILE A 117 30.90 -35.76 -0.32
CA ILE A 117 30.66 -37.09 -0.90
C ILE A 117 29.80 -36.97 -2.14
N GLU A 118 30.08 -37.84 -3.11
CA GLU A 118 29.29 -37.99 -4.32
C GLU A 118 28.29 -39.14 -4.11
N LEU A 119 27.00 -38.82 -4.20
CA LEU A 119 25.88 -39.73 -3.99
C LEU A 119 25.13 -39.93 -5.31
N PRO A 120 25.03 -41.17 -5.83
CA PRO A 120 24.22 -41.44 -7.01
C PRO A 120 22.73 -41.41 -6.66
N ILE A 121 21.97 -40.57 -7.37
CA ILE A 121 20.50 -40.47 -7.25
C ILE A 121 19.82 -41.43 -8.22
N ASN A 122 20.38 -41.58 -9.42
CA ASN A 122 19.92 -42.52 -10.43
C ASN A 122 21.11 -42.91 -11.34
N TYR A 123 20.85 -43.72 -12.36
CA TYR A 123 21.85 -44.20 -13.31
C TYR A 123 22.71 -43.11 -13.98
N ASN A 124 22.16 -41.90 -14.15
CA ASN A 124 22.79 -40.84 -14.95
C ASN A 124 23.11 -39.58 -14.13
N LYS A 125 22.74 -39.53 -12.85
CA LYS A 125 22.86 -38.34 -12.02
C LYS A 125 23.45 -38.68 -10.66
N THR A 126 24.53 -37.96 -10.34
CA THR A 126 25.09 -37.88 -8.99
C THR A 126 24.84 -36.49 -8.43
N ILE A 127 24.81 -36.38 -7.11
CA ILE A 127 24.85 -35.11 -6.40
C ILE A 127 26.05 -35.07 -5.47
N ILE A 128 26.55 -33.87 -5.25
CA ILE A 128 27.63 -33.61 -4.30
C ILE A 128 26.98 -33.14 -3.01
N LEU A 129 27.05 -33.98 -1.98
CA LEU A 129 26.62 -33.64 -0.63
C LEU A 129 27.79 -33.05 0.14
N LYS A 130 27.59 -31.87 0.74
CA LYS A 130 28.57 -31.20 1.58
C LYS A 130 28.17 -31.35 3.05
N SER A 131 29.04 -31.89 3.88
CA SER A 131 28.77 -32.01 5.33
C SER A 131 28.79 -30.63 5.96
N MET A 132 27.79 -30.32 6.80
CA MET A 132 27.76 -29.07 7.58
C MET A 132 28.83 -28.99 8.67
N ASN A 133 29.62 -30.04 8.88
CA ASN A 133 30.84 -29.96 9.70
C ASN A 133 31.87 -28.98 9.11
N ASP A 134 31.71 -28.56 7.84
CA ASP A 134 32.48 -27.47 7.23
C ASP A 134 32.18 -26.09 7.85
N ILE A 135 31.07 -25.94 8.58
CA ILE A 135 30.66 -24.68 9.25
C ILE A 135 31.20 -24.62 10.68
N ASP A 136 31.13 -25.72 11.43
CA ASP A 136 31.50 -25.75 12.86
C ASP A 136 33.00 -25.74 13.09
N ASN A 137 33.78 -26.25 12.14
CA ASN A 137 35.21 -25.98 12.13
C ASN A 137 35.41 -24.56 11.61
N LEU A 138 35.46 -23.59 12.53
CA LEU A 138 36.21 -22.35 12.38
C LEU A 138 37.69 -22.70 12.12
N TYR A 139 37.99 -23.32 10.98
CA TYR A 139 39.32 -23.29 10.44
C TYR A 139 39.63 -21.81 10.27
N GLU A 140 40.64 -21.33 10.99
CA GLU A 140 41.37 -20.14 10.59
C GLU A 140 41.53 -20.24 9.09
N GLN A 141 40.86 -19.35 8.34
CA GLN A 141 40.87 -19.40 6.89
C GLN A 141 42.33 -19.52 6.48
N ASN A 142 42.71 -20.66 5.88
CA ASN A 142 44.09 -20.84 5.45
C ASN A 142 44.41 -19.64 4.56
N THR A 143 45.55 -19.01 4.80
CA THR A 143 46.05 -17.85 4.04
C THR A 143 45.77 -17.98 2.54
N GLU A 144 45.88 -19.19 1.99
CA GLU A 144 45.58 -19.53 0.60
C GLU A 144 44.12 -19.29 0.17
N MET A 145 43.13 -19.63 1.00
CA MET A 145 41.71 -19.33 0.76
C MET A 145 41.43 -17.83 0.81
N ILE A 146 42.04 -17.12 1.78
CA ILE A 146 41.93 -15.66 1.89
C ILE A 146 42.46 -15.02 0.60
N CYS A 147 43.62 -15.51 0.13
CA CYS A 147 44.23 -15.07 -1.11
C CYS A 147 43.34 -15.31 -2.32
N GLN A 148 42.72 -16.47 -2.42
CA GLN A 148 41.84 -16.82 -3.54
C GLN A 148 40.56 -15.98 -3.55
N ILE A 149 39.93 -15.76 -2.38
CA ILE A 149 38.77 -14.86 -2.25
C ILE A 149 39.13 -13.43 -2.65
N PHE A 150 40.30 -12.96 -2.24
CA PHE A 150 40.78 -11.62 -2.56
C PHE A 150 41.05 -11.47 -4.06
N GLU A 151 41.71 -12.45 -4.68
CA GLU A 151 42.03 -12.44 -6.10
C GLU A 151 40.77 -12.53 -6.96
N ASP A 152 39.82 -13.41 -6.61
CA ASP A 152 38.52 -13.52 -7.27
C ASP A 152 37.71 -12.23 -7.15
N SER A 153 37.69 -11.60 -5.97
CA SER A 153 36.99 -10.35 -5.74
C SER A 153 37.64 -9.20 -6.51
N PHE A 154 38.97 -9.16 -6.54
CA PHE A 154 39.73 -8.18 -7.30
C PHE A 154 39.48 -8.30 -8.81
N GLN A 155 39.52 -9.53 -9.36
CA GLN A 155 39.25 -9.79 -10.77
C GLN A 155 37.79 -9.45 -11.15
N LYS A 156 36.84 -9.67 -10.25
CA LYS A 156 35.42 -9.34 -10.48
C LYS A 156 35.11 -7.85 -10.28
N SER A 157 35.87 -7.16 -9.42
CA SER A 157 35.69 -5.73 -9.19
C SER A 157 36.15 -4.93 -10.41
N LYS A 158 35.23 -4.20 -11.05
CA LYS A 158 35.61 -3.20 -12.04
C LYS A 158 36.23 -2.01 -11.29
N PRO A 159 37.42 -1.52 -11.70
CA PRO A 159 37.95 -0.30 -11.14
C PRO A 159 36.93 0.82 -11.37
N ILE A 160 36.62 1.59 -10.33
CA ILE A 160 35.83 2.81 -10.49
C ILE A 160 36.76 3.80 -11.21
N GLN A 161 36.70 3.82 -12.55
CA GLN A 161 37.54 4.69 -13.36
C GLN A 161 37.02 6.12 -13.29
N PHE A 162 37.92 7.04 -12.97
CA PHE A 162 37.68 8.48 -13.06
C PHE A 162 38.00 8.93 -14.50
N PRO A 163 37.18 9.76 -15.15
CA PRO A 163 35.96 10.40 -14.64
C PRO A 163 34.77 9.44 -14.56
N TYR A 164 33.88 9.68 -13.59
CA TYR A 164 32.73 8.85 -13.27
C TYR A 164 31.58 8.96 -14.30
N ASN A 165 31.89 8.99 -15.60
CA ASN A 165 30.91 9.14 -16.69
C ASN A 165 29.86 8.01 -16.75
N ASN A 166 30.10 6.91 -16.02
CA ASN A 166 29.16 5.79 -15.94
C ASN A 166 27.97 6.09 -15.02
N PHE A 167 28.04 7.11 -14.15
CA PHE A 167 26.95 7.55 -13.28
C PHE A 167 26.70 9.04 -13.49
N TYR A 168 25.56 9.35 -14.13
CA TYR A 168 25.18 10.72 -14.48
C TYR A 168 25.15 11.64 -13.26
N GLU A 169 24.71 11.12 -12.11
CA GLU A 169 24.63 11.84 -10.83
C GLU A 169 26.01 12.27 -10.32
N ILE A 170 27.00 11.37 -10.41
CA ILE A 170 28.37 11.67 -9.95
C ILE A 170 29.04 12.65 -10.91
N SER A 171 28.78 12.53 -12.21
CA SER A 171 29.27 13.49 -13.21
C SER A 171 28.72 14.90 -12.96
N ASN A 172 27.45 15.01 -12.59
CA ASN A 172 26.84 16.30 -12.23
C ASN A 172 27.42 16.85 -10.93
N LEU A 173 27.68 16.00 -9.93
CA LEU A 173 28.30 16.40 -8.67
C LEU A 173 29.68 17.01 -8.88
N GLU A 174 30.46 16.41 -9.78
CA GLU A 174 31.77 16.90 -10.17
C GLU A 174 31.66 18.24 -10.93
N LYS A 175 30.74 18.32 -11.89
CA LYS A 175 30.51 19.52 -12.70
C LYS A 175 30.04 20.72 -11.88
N ASP A 176 29.09 20.50 -10.98
CA ASP A 176 28.56 21.55 -10.10
C ASP A 176 29.55 21.92 -9.00
N SER A 177 30.54 21.05 -8.75
CA SER A 177 31.67 21.28 -7.85
C SER A 177 31.23 21.67 -6.44
N SER A 178 30.14 21.04 -5.94
CA SER A 178 29.50 21.39 -4.66
C SER A 178 30.49 21.42 -3.48
N ILE A 179 31.46 20.48 -3.46
CA ILE A 179 32.53 20.43 -2.45
C ILE A 179 33.48 21.63 -2.58
N HIS A 180 33.83 22.04 -3.81
CA HIS A 180 34.65 23.23 -4.03
C HIS A 180 33.92 24.50 -3.56
N ASN A 181 32.63 24.62 -3.89
CA ASN A 181 31.79 25.73 -3.44
C ASN A 181 31.67 25.78 -1.92
N LEU A 182 31.54 24.63 -1.25
CA LEU A 182 31.58 24.54 0.21
C LEU A 182 32.88 25.14 0.76
N PHE A 183 34.05 24.68 0.30
CA PHE A 183 35.33 25.19 0.80
C PHE A 183 35.52 26.67 0.51
N LYS A 184 35.09 27.14 -0.66
CA LYS A 184 35.12 28.57 -1.02
C LYS A 184 34.26 29.42 -0.08
N ARG A 185 33.05 28.96 0.26
CA ARG A 185 32.16 29.65 1.21
C ARG A 185 32.71 29.62 2.63
N LEU A 186 33.24 28.47 3.09
CA LEU A 186 33.89 28.34 4.40
C LEU A 186 35.11 29.25 4.53
N PHE A 187 35.92 29.39 3.48
CA PHE A 187 37.07 30.30 3.47
C PHE A 187 36.63 31.78 3.58
N ASN A 188 35.52 32.14 2.94
CA ASN A 188 34.97 33.49 2.95
C ASN A 188 34.02 33.78 4.12
N LEU A 189 33.80 32.83 5.02
CA LEU A 189 32.86 32.93 6.15
C LEU A 189 33.07 34.19 6.99
N LYS A 190 34.32 34.65 7.14
CA LYS A 190 34.65 35.85 7.93
C LYS A 190 34.07 37.15 7.34
N ASN A 191 33.77 37.15 6.04
CA ASN A 191 33.30 38.32 5.29
C ASN A 191 31.84 38.21 4.85
N SER A 192 31.16 37.08 5.10
CA SER A 192 29.76 36.88 4.77
C SER A 192 28.88 36.92 6.03
N ASN A 193 27.58 37.16 5.83
CA ASN A 193 26.58 37.05 6.90
C ASN A 193 26.08 35.59 7.08
N ASP A 194 26.65 34.65 6.35
CA ASP A 194 26.24 33.25 6.39
C ASP A 194 26.74 32.60 7.69
N THR A 195 25.91 31.75 8.28
CA THR A 195 26.36 30.90 9.39
C THR A 195 27.08 29.67 8.84
N PHE A 196 28.03 29.12 9.63
CA PHE A 196 28.69 27.85 9.28
C PHE A 196 27.66 26.74 9.00
N GLU A 197 26.63 26.65 9.84
CA GLU A 197 25.53 25.70 9.69
C GLU A 197 24.74 25.93 8.40
N GLY A 198 24.43 27.19 8.05
CA GLY A 198 23.76 27.51 6.79
C GLY A 198 24.57 27.06 5.56
N ILE A 199 25.88 27.26 5.57
CA ILE A 199 26.77 26.83 4.48
C ILE A 199 26.81 25.30 4.35
N ILE A 200 26.86 24.59 5.48
CA ILE A 200 26.85 23.12 5.50
C ILE A 200 25.50 22.61 4.98
N ASN A 201 24.39 23.14 5.49
CA ASN A 201 23.05 22.73 5.07
C ASN A 201 22.80 23.02 3.58
N ASP A 202 23.13 24.21 3.09
CA ASP A 202 23.03 24.54 1.66
C ASP A 202 23.85 23.56 0.79
N THR A 203 25.02 23.14 1.27
CA THR A 203 25.86 22.19 0.55
C THR A 203 25.24 20.80 0.57
N CYS A 204 24.74 20.34 1.73
CA CYS A 204 24.00 19.09 1.84
C CYS A 204 22.79 19.08 0.91
N ASP A 205 21.99 20.14 0.92
CA ASP A 205 20.83 20.30 0.04
C ASP A 205 21.23 20.27 -1.44
N THR A 206 22.36 20.90 -1.80
CA THR A 206 22.87 20.86 -3.18
C THR A 206 23.31 19.44 -3.57
N ILE A 207 24.02 18.74 -2.70
CA ILE A 207 24.49 17.38 -2.94
C ILE A 207 23.30 16.42 -3.03
N ASP A 208 22.37 16.49 -2.08
CA ASP A 208 21.15 15.68 -2.05
C ASP A 208 20.32 15.94 -3.29
N ASN A 209 20.13 17.22 -3.66
CA ASN A 209 19.50 17.58 -4.92
C ASN A 209 20.23 16.92 -6.08
N ILE A 210 21.55 17.00 -6.21
CA ILE A 210 22.26 16.37 -7.33
C ILE A 210 22.08 14.85 -7.34
N LEU A 211 22.14 14.20 -6.19
CA LEU A 211 22.07 12.75 -6.04
C LEU A 211 20.66 12.17 -6.20
N PHE A 212 19.60 12.97 -6.06
CA PHE A 212 18.25 12.48 -6.28
C PHE A 212 18.02 12.07 -7.75
N PRO A 213 17.52 10.85 -8.00
CA PRO A 213 17.18 10.40 -9.35
C PRO A 213 15.95 11.14 -9.87
N TYR A 214 15.71 11.10 -11.18
CA TYR A 214 14.44 11.58 -11.74
C TYR A 214 13.29 10.70 -11.27
N CYS A 215 12.15 11.30 -10.94
CA CYS A 215 10.99 10.58 -10.44
C CYS A 215 10.46 9.54 -11.45
N LYS A 216 10.69 9.74 -12.76
CA LYS A 216 10.31 8.80 -13.82
C LYS A 216 11.01 7.44 -13.70
N ASP A 217 12.23 7.43 -13.15
CA ASP A 217 13.07 6.24 -13.05
C ASP A 217 12.96 5.54 -11.69
N SER A 218 12.24 6.14 -10.73
CA SER A 218 12.04 5.60 -9.39
C SER A 218 10.74 4.80 -9.30
N SER A 219 10.83 3.56 -8.81
CA SER A 219 9.65 2.73 -8.52
C SER A 219 8.95 3.10 -7.21
N ASN A 220 9.65 3.77 -6.30
CA ASN A 220 9.19 4.08 -4.94
C ASN A 220 9.29 5.59 -4.69
N ILE A 221 8.33 6.34 -5.21
CA ILE A 221 8.29 7.79 -5.05
C ILE A 221 7.66 8.13 -3.69
N ILE A 222 8.37 8.92 -2.89
CA ILE A 222 7.88 9.47 -1.62
C ILE A 222 7.48 10.92 -1.89
N PHE A 223 6.23 11.26 -1.62
CA PHE A 223 5.69 12.57 -1.88
C PHE A 223 4.69 13.00 -0.81
N GLU A 224 4.49 14.31 -0.72
CA GLU A 224 3.52 14.94 0.17
C GLU A 224 2.71 15.97 -0.60
N PHE A 225 1.42 16.09 -0.28
CA PHE A 225 0.58 17.14 -0.84
C PHE A 225 0.74 18.42 -0.02
N GLY A 226 0.93 19.53 -0.72
CA GLY A 226 0.84 20.87 -0.13
C GLY A 226 -0.61 21.27 0.16
N GLU A 227 -0.76 22.49 0.66
CA GLU A 227 -2.08 23.08 0.85
C GLU A 227 -2.80 23.30 -0.49
N CYS A 228 -4.13 23.22 -0.46
CA CYS A 228 -4.94 23.53 -1.62
C CYS A 228 -4.84 25.03 -1.94
N ASN A 229 -4.40 25.38 -3.14
CA ASN A 229 -4.45 26.76 -3.60
C ASN A 229 -5.91 27.15 -3.86
N GLU A 230 -6.42 28.05 -3.02
CA GLU A 230 -7.83 28.39 -2.97
C GLU A 230 -8.36 29.00 -4.28
N LYS A 231 -7.49 29.65 -5.07
CA LYS A 231 -7.88 30.27 -6.35
C LYS A 231 -7.94 29.26 -7.49
N THR A 232 -6.94 28.37 -7.58
CA THR A 232 -6.79 27.46 -8.73
C THR A 232 -7.47 26.11 -8.53
N ASN A 233 -7.90 25.78 -7.30
CA ASN A 233 -8.41 24.45 -6.93
C ASN A 233 -7.38 23.33 -7.19
N LYS A 234 -6.10 23.65 -7.02
CA LYS A 234 -5.00 22.69 -7.19
C LYS A 234 -4.13 22.65 -5.93
N MET A 235 -3.67 21.48 -5.55
CA MET A 235 -2.64 21.27 -4.54
C MET A 235 -1.31 20.92 -5.23
N SER A 236 -0.20 21.46 -4.75
CA SER A 236 1.13 21.10 -5.23
C SER A 236 1.56 19.74 -4.66
N ILE A 237 2.31 18.97 -5.44
CA ILE A 237 2.94 17.73 -4.96
C ILE A 237 4.43 18.03 -4.70
N SER A 238 4.86 17.80 -3.46
CA SER A 238 6.26 17.88 -3.06
C SER A 238 6.89 16.49 -3.08
N TYR A 239 7.82 16.26 -3.99
CA TYR A 239 8.57 15.01 -4.11
C TYR A 239 9.80 15.04 -3.20
N LYS A 240 9.91 14.08 -2.27
CA LYS A 240 10.97 14.09 -1.24
C LYS A 240 12.23 13.34 -1.63
N ASN A 241 12.14 12.41 -2.57
CA ASN A 241 13.25 11.50 -2.89
C ASN A 241 13.60 11.45 -4.38
N CYS A 242 13.08 12.37 -5.18
CA CYS A 242 13.33 12.39 -6.61
C CYS A 242 13.11 13.78 -7.22
N LYS A 243 13.74 14.03 -8.37
CA LYS A 243 13.57 15.26 -9.15
C LYS A 243 12.37 15.18 -10.07
N LEU A 244 11.67 16.29 -10.16
CA LEU A 244 10.62 16.51 -11.15
C LEU A 244 11.20 16.45 -12.57
N ASP A 245 10.42 15.82 -13.45
CA ASP A 245 10.61 15.77 -14.89
C ASP A 245 9.28 16.24 -15.52
N ASP A 246 9.32 16.80 -16.74
CA ASP A 246 8.16 17.36 -17.46
C ASP A 246 7.01 16.35 -17.62
N SER A 247 7.30 15.06 -17.42
CA SER A 247 6.37 13.95 -17.56
C SER A 247 5.48 13.69 -16.33
N ILE A 248 5.78 14.30 -15.19
CA ILE A 248 5.13 14.04 -13.89
C ILE A 248 4.35 15.28 -13.43
N PRO A 249 3.09 15.12 -12.98
CA PRO A 249 2.26 16.26 -12.64
C PRO A 249 2.74 16.92 -11.34
N GLU A 250 3.04 18.22 -11.41
CA GLU A 250 3.37 19.03 -10.23
C GLU A 250 2.15 19.37 -9.37
N PHE A 251 0.96 19.25 -9.95
CA PHE A 251 -0.30 19.65 -9.32
C PHE A 251 -1.38 18.58 -9.49
N VAL A 252 -2.21 18.43 -8.47
CA VAL A 252 -3.46 17.65 -8.54
C VAL A 252 -4.65 18.47 -8.07
N ASP A 253 -5.84 18.10 -8.50
CA ASP A 253 -7.08 18.79 -8.11
C ASP A 253 -7.37 18.61 -6.62
N CYS A 254 -7.83 19.68 -5.96
CA CYS A 254 -8.18 19.62 -4.55
C CYS A 254 -9.31 18.64 -4.23
N LEU A 255 -9.22 18.01 -3.06
CA LEU A 255 -10.23 17.04 -2.57
C LEU A 255 -11.56 17.70 -2.15
N TYR A 256 -11.54 19.02 -1.97
CA TYR A 256 -12.68 19.84 -1.59
C TYR A 256 -12.72 21.11 -2.44
N ILE A 257 -13.87 21.79 -2.44
CA ILE A 257 -14.03 23.08 -3.12
C ILE A 257 -13.59 24.17 -2.14
N PRO A 258 -12.50 24.91 -2.40
CA PRO A 258 -12.05 25.96 -1.50
C PRO A 258 -13.03 27.14 -1.51
N ASN A 259 -13.13 27.84 -0.37
CA ASN A 259 -14.08 28.94 -0.17
C ASN A 259 -13.88 30.07 -1.20
N PHE A 260 -12.63 30.42 -1.48
CA PHE A 260 -12.31 31.51 -2.42
C PHE A 260 -12.27 31.09 -3.89
N ASN A 261 -12.57 29.83 -4.19
CA ASN A 261 -12.74 29.42 -5.58
C ASN A 261 -14.02 30.04 -6.15
N TYR A 262 -14.02 30.41 -7.43
CA TYR A 262 -15.22 30.95 -8.09
C TYR A 262 -16.43 30.00 -7.98
N LEU A 263 -16.22 28.67 -8.04
CA LEU A 263 -17.29 27.69 -7.81
C LEU A 263 -17.78 27.72 -6.37
N GLY A 264 -16.87 27.80 -5.41
CA GLY A 264 -17.19 27.92 -3.98
C GLY A 264 -18.03 29.15 -3.70
N LEU A 265 -17.59 30.31 -4.20
CA LEU A 265 -18.30 31.59 -4.07
C LEU A 265 -19.69 31.56 -4.70
N ILE A 266 -19.84 30.97 -5.90
CA ILE A 266 -21.15 30.83 -6.55
C ILE A 266 -22.09 29.99 -5.69
N ILE A 267 -21.61 28.85 -5.17
CA ILE A 267 -22.42 27.98 -4.31
C ILE A 267 -22.78 28.70 -3.01
N GLU A 268 -21.84 29.40 -2.38
CA GLU A 268 -22.06 30.15 -1.14
C GLU A 268 -23.09 31.26 -1.31
N ILE A 269 -22.96 32.09 -2.34
CA ILE A 269 -23.94 33.14 -2.68
C ILE A 269 -25.32 32.52 -2.95
N SER A 270 -25.37 31.39 -3.67
CA SER A 270 -26.62 30.69 -3.95
C SER A 270 -27.30 30.19 -2.68
N ILE A 271 -26.54 29.68 -1.71
CA ILE A 271 -27.06 29.24 -0.40
C ILE A 271 -27.63 30.44 0.38
N ILE A 272 -26.91 31.57 0.41
CA ILE A 272 -27.37 32.78 1.11
C ILE A 272 -28.70 33.28 0.53
N ILE A 273 -28.79 33.35 -0.80
CA ILE A 273 -30.03 33.75 -1.51
C ILE A 273 -31.16 32.75 -1.22
N SER A 274 -30.88 31.45 -1.29
CA SER A 274 -31.86 30.40 -1.01
C SER A 274 -32.42 30.51 0.41
N LEU A 275 -31.53 30.62 1.42
CA LEU A 275 -31.92 30.76 2.82
C LEU A 275 -32.71 32.04 3.07
N PHE A 276 -32.36 33.15 2.40
CA PHE A 276 -33.11 34.40 2.49
C PHE A 276 -34.53 34.25 1.95
N ILE A 277 -34.70 33.63 0.77
CA ILE A 277 -36.02 33.36 0.18
C ILE A 277 -36.85 32.46 1.10
N GLU A 278 -36.25 31.38 1.60
CA GLU A 278 -36.91 30.45 2.53
C GLU A 278 -37.33 31.15 3.82
N LEU A 279 -36.50 32.06 4.35
CA LEU A 279 -36.82 32.84 5.55
C LEU A 279 -37.98 33.80 5.31
N VAL A 280 -37.99 34.50 4.17
CA VAL A 280 -39.11 35.37 3.78
C VAL A 280 -40.40 34.55 3.63
N LEU A 281 -40.34 33.38 2.97
CA LEU A 281 -41.49 32.47 2.85
C LEU A 281 -41.97 31.99 4.21
N PHE A 282 -41.06 31.64 5.12
CA PHE A 282 -41.38 31.24 6.49
C PHE A 282 -42.15 32.34 7.23
N ILE A 283 -41.65 33.58 7.18
CA ILE A 283 -42.29 34.75 7.80
C ILE A 283 -43.66 35.02 7.18
N LEU A 284 -43.78 34.98 5.84
CA LEU A 284 -45.04 35.19 5.13
C LEU A 284 -46.08 34.16 5.53
N VAL A 285 -45.71 32.87 5.61
CA VAL A 285 -46.63 31.79 6.03
C VAL A 285 -47.13 32.01 7.46
N ILE A 286 -46.28 32.52 8.36
CA ILE A 286 -46.68 32.84 9.74
C ILE A 286 -47.65 34.02 9.78
N ILE A 287 -47.35 35.11 9.06
CA ILE A 287 -48.20 36.32 9.02
C ILE A 287 -49.55 36.01 8.38
N LYS A 288 -49.54 35.28 7.25
CA LYS A 288 -50.73 34.94 6.46
C LYS A 288 -51.41 33.63 6.89
N ARG A 289 -51.12 33.12 8.09
CA ARG A 289 -51.66 31.84 8.60
C ARG A 289 -53.20 31.71 8.56
N ASN A 290 -53.93 32.82 8.54
CA ASN A 290 -55.39 32.86 8.52
C ASN A 290 -55.99 32.81 7.09
N GLU A 291 -55.17 32.94 6.04
CA GLU A 291 -55.65 32.85 4.67
C GLU A 291 -56.18 31.43 4.38
N ARG A 292 -57.30 31.35 3.65
CA ARG A 292 -58.03 30.10 3.41
C ARG A 292 -57.14 29.00 2.82
N ASP A 293 -56.25 29.36 1.90
CA ASP A 293 -55.40 28.41 1.19
C ASP A 293 -54.31 27.81 2.10
N ILE A 294 -53.71 28.64 2.96
CA ILE A 294 -52.70 28.21 3.94
C ILE A 294 -53.38 27.32 5.00
N TYR A 295 -54.55 27.72 5.46
CA TYR A 295 -55.34 26.92 6.41
C TYR A 295 -55.74 25.56 5.81
N ALA A 296 -56.22 25.54 4.57
CA ALA A 296 -56.62 24.32 3.86
C ALA A 296 -55.43 23.39 3.57
N SER A 297 -54.27 23.94 3.23
CA SER A 297 -53.04 23.16 3.04
C SER A 297 -52.51 22.59 4.36
N GLY A 298 -52.73 23.30 5.47
CA GLY A 298 -52.33 22.90 6.81
C GLY A 298 -51.01 23.54 7.21
N LEU A 299 -51.08 24.52 8.12
CA LEU A 299 -49.94 25.34 8.55
C LEU A 299 -48.73 24.50 9.00
N LYS A 300 -48.95 23.45 9.81
CA LYS A 300 -47.87 22.57 10.30
C LYS A 300 -47.10 21.91 9.16
N TYR A 301 -47.78 21.48 8.11
CA TYR A 301 -47.15 20.85 6.95
C TYR A 301 -46.22 21.83 6.23
N ILE A 302 -46.72 23.04 5.93
CA ILE A 302 -45.95 24.06 5.21
C ILE A 302 -44.73 24.49 6.03
N LEU A 303 -44.90 24.75 7.33
CA LEU A 303 -43.78 25.16 8.20
C LEU A 303 -42.70 24.09 8.28
N THR A 304 -43.07 22.82 8.47
CA THR A 304 -42.08 21.73 8.52
C THR A 304 -41.41 21.51 7.17
N PHE A 305 -42.14 21.67 6.06
CA PHE A 305 -41.57 21.59 4.71
C PHE A 305 -40.51 22.67 4.47
N ILE A 306 -40.82 23.94 4.78
CA ILE A 306 -39.87 25.05 4.65
C ILE A 306 -38.66 24.82 5.56
N PHE A 307 -38.88 24.39 6.81
CA PHE A 307 -37.80 24.11 7.75
C PHE A 307 -36.83 23.02 7.25
N LEU A 308 -37.34 21.93 6.70
CA LEU A 308 -36.48 20.88 6.15
C LEU A 308 -35.75 21.33 4.87
N SER A 309 -36.36 22.19 4.06
CA SER A 309 -35.70 22.84 2.92
C SER A 309 -34.50 23.68 3.38
N MET A 310 -34.68 24.48 4.44
CA MET A 310 -33.57 25.23 5.04
C MET A 310 -32.44 24.32 5.54
N LEU A 311 -32.77 23.20 6.19
CA LEU A 311 -31.76 22.22 6.63
C LEU A 311 -31.00 21.60 5.45
N LEU A 312 -31.67 21.37 4.33
CA LEU A 312 -31.01 20.91 3.09
C LEU A 312 -30.08 21.99 2.54
N SER A 313 -30.52 23.25 2.47
CA SER A 313 -29.68 24.39 2.06
C SER A 313 -28.43 24.52 2.94
N ILE A 314 -28.58 24.41 4.27
CA ILE A 314 -27.46 24.40 5.23
C ILE A 314 -26.54 23.20 5.01
N SER A 315 -27.06 22.02 4.63
CA SER A 315 -26.20 20.85 4.39
C SER A 315 -25.19 21.07 3.25
N ILE A 316 -25.54 21.88 2.23
CA ILE A 316 -24.68 22.18 1.08
C ILE A 316 -23.50 23.07 1.50
N TYR A 317 -23.70 23.97 2.46
CA TYR A 317 -22.63 24.81 3.01
C TYR A 317 -21.45 23.97 3.54
N PHE A 318 -21.73 22.82 4.16
CA PHE A 318 -20.70 21.91 4.66
C PHE A 318 -19.93 21.13 3.56
N TRP A 319 -20.23 21.36 2.28
CA TRP A 319 -19.44 20.85 1.16
C TRP A 319 -18.27 21.77 0.77
N ILE A 320 -18.29 23.01 1.22
CA ILE A 320 -17.27 24.02 0.90
C ILE A 320 -16.22 24.06 2.02
N GLY A 321 -14.96 24.17 1.62
CA GLY A 321 -13.81 24.29 2.51
C GLY A 321 -13.18 22.97 2.95
N PRO A 322 -12.15 23.02 3.81
CA PRO A 322 -11.35 21.86 4.20
C PRO A 322 -12.18 20.79 4.92
N ILE A 323 -11.80 19.53 4.71
CA ILE A 323 -12.56 18.33 5.13
C ILE A 323 -12.30 18.01 6.61
N ASP A 324 -13.05 18.64 7.50
CA ASP A 324 -13.00 18.30 8.93
C ASP A 324 -13.85 17.06 9.25
N LYS A 325 -13.49 16.31 10.31
CA LYS A 325 -14.27 15.16 10.80
C LYS A 325 -15.73 15.56 11.08
N TYR A 326 -15.91 16.66 11.82
CA TYR A 326 -17.23 17.17 12.18
C TYR A 326 -18.03 17.70 10.99
N LYS A 327 -17.39 18.46 10.07
CA LYS A 327 -18.06 18.94 8.85
C LYS A 327 -18.60 17.80 8.01
N CYS A 328 -17.85 16.71 7.86
CA CYS A 328 -18.32 15.55 7.11
C CYS A 328 -19.52 14.87 7.77
N ILE A 329 -19.51 14.74 9.10
CA ILE A 329 -20.64 14.17 9.85
C ILE A 329 -21.87 15.07 9.64
N LEU A 330 -21.76 16.37 9.94
CA LEU A 330 -22.86 17.33 9.79
C LEU A 330 -23.41 17.36 8.36
N ARG A 331 -22.53 17.39 7.34
CA ARG A 331 -22.89 17.32 5.93
C ARG A 331 -23.81 16.13 5.64
N ILE A 332 -23.39 14.92 6.00
CA ILE A 332 -24.13 13.69 5.72
C ILE A 332 -25.41 13.64 6.54
N SER A 333 -25.35 13.99 7.83
CA SER A 333 -26.49 13.95 8.74
C SER A 333 -27.61 14.90 8.31
N LEU A 334 -27.28 16.17 8.04
CA LEU A 334 -28.27 17.17 7.65
C LEU A 334 -28.88 16.86 6.28
N MET A 335 -28.07 16.36 5.33
CA MET A 335 -28.57 15.96 4.01
C MET A 335 -29.55 14.78 4.11
N LEU A 336 -29.22 13.74 4.89
CA LEU A 336 -30.10 12.56 5.05
C LEU A 336 -31.37 12.89 5.82
N ILE A 337 -31.29 13.69 6.88
CA ILE A 337 -32.45 14.11 7.68
C ILE A 337 -33.39 14.98 6.84
N SER A 338 -32.83 15.94 6.09
CA SER A 338 -33.64 16.86 5.27
C SER A 338 -34.32 16.14 4.10
N MET A 339 -33.59 15.35 3.30
CA MET A 339 -34.16 14.62 2.15
C MET A 339 -35.26 13.64 2.57
N ASN A 340 -35.03 12.86 3.62
CA ASN A 340 -36.02 11.88 4.06
C ASN A 340 -37.20 12.53 4.77
N GLY A 341 -36.96 13.60 5.53
CA GLY A 341 -38.03 14.42 6.08
C GLY A 341 -38.93 14.99 4.98
N LEU A 342 -38.36 15.56 3.93
CA LEU A 342 -39.11 16.13 2.80
C LEU A 342 -39.95 15.04 2.11
N THR A 343 -39.35 13.86 1.90
CA THR A 343 -40.02 12.70 1.30
C THR A 343 -41.17 12.20 2.16
N CYS A 344 -40.97 12.03 3.47
CA CYS A 344 -42.01 11.64 4.43
C CYS A 344 -43.16 12.65 4.44
N ILE A 345 -42.85 13.94 4.52
CA ILE A 345 -43.85 15.02 4.55
C ILE A 345 -44.68 15.02 3.27
N TYR A 346 -44.01 14.99 2.11
CA TYR A 346 -44.67 14.88 0.81
C TYR A 346 -45.58 13.65 0.75
N SER A 347 -45.11 12.49 1.20
CA SER A 347 -45.86 11.22 1.15
C SER A 347 -47.12 11.27 2.02
N ILE A 348 -47.02 11.81 3.25
CA ILE A 348 -48.17 12.03 4.13
C ILE A 348 -49.22 12.90 3.43
N LYS A 349 -48.78 13.99 2.78
CA LYS A 349 -49.70 14.93 2.11
C LYS A 349 -50.32 14.33 0.87
N SER A 350 -49.56 13.62 0.04
CA SER A 350 -50.08 12.96 -1.16
C SER A 350 -51.11 11.91 -0.80
N GLU A 351 -50.84 11.11 0.24
CA GLU A 351 -51.78 10.08 0.69
C GLU A 351 -53.06 10.70 1.26
N TYR A 352 -52.93 11.79 2.02
CA TYR A 352 -54.08 12.55 2.50
C TYR A 352 -54.96 13.04 1.34
N ILE A 353 -54.37 13.62 0.29
CA ILE A 353 -55.10 14.07 -0.91
C ILE A 353 -55.78 12.89 -1.61
N ILE A 354 -55.07 11.77 -1.81
CA ILE A 354 -55.60 10.55 -2.43
C ILE A 354 -56.78 10.00 -1.62
N SER A 355 -56.68 10.00 -0.29
CA SER A 355 -57.74 9.49 0.60
C SER A 355 -59.02 10.33 0.52
N ILE A 356 -58.89 11.65 0.34
CA ILE A 356 -60.02 12.55 0.12
C ILE A 356 -60.64 12.27 -1.25
N TYR A 357 -59.82 12.14 -2.30
CA TYR A 357 -60.28 11.91 -3.66
C TYR A 357 -61.08 10.61 -3.82
N TYR A 358 -60.68 9.53 -3.15
CA TYR A 358 -61.36 8.24 -3.26
C TYR A 358 -62.57 8.07 -2.32
N ASN A 359 -62.68 8.87 -1.25
CA ASN A 359 -63.82 8.77 -0.34
C ASN A 359 -64.93 9.77 -0.69
N ASN A 360 -65.65 9.50 -1.78
CA ASN A 360 -66.78 10.31 -2.24
C ASN A 360 -67.91 10.47 -1.20
N ASN A 361 -67.98 9.59 -0.19
CA ASN A 361 -69.11 9.54 0.76
C ASN A 361 -68.87 10.25 2.10
N LEU A 362 -67.74 10.95 2.30
CA LEU A 362 -67.42 11.76 3.52
C LEU A 362 -67.67 11.07 4.88
N LYS A 363 -67.90 9.75 4.94
CA LYS A 363 -68.03 9.01 6.19
C LYS A 363 -66.66 9.00 6.88
N SER A 364 -66.66 9.37 8.17
CA SER A 364 -65.49 9.61 9.01
C SER A 364 -64.33 8.63 8.74
N ILE A 365 -63.22 9.14 8.19
CA ILE A 365 -62.07 8.32 7.82
C ILE A 365 -61.14 8.18 9.03
N ASN A 366 -61.04 6.97 9.57
CA ASN A 366 -60.10 6.64 10.65
C ASN A 366 -58.65 6.40 10.16
N TYR A 367 -58.42 6.41 8.84
CA TYR A 367 -57.09 6.19 8.23
C TYR A 367 -56.09 7.33 8.49
N LYS A 368 -56.55 8.54 8.84
CA LYS A 368 -55.70 9.74 8.96
C LYS A 368 -54.52 9.59 9.95
N TYR A 369 -54.74 8.88 11.06
CA TYR A 369 -53.71 8.74 12.09
C TYR A 369 -52.72 7.61 11.78
N LYS A 370 -53.16 6.52 11.16
CA LYS A 370 -52.34 5.32 10.95
C LYS A 370 -51.12 5.62 10.09
N THR A 371 -51.29 6.30 8.95
CA THR A 371 -50.15 6.57 8.06
C THR A 371 -49.26 7.69 8.54
N TYR A 372 -49.81 8.71 9.22
CA TYR A 372 -48.98 9.71 9.91
C TYR A 372 -48.00 9.07 10.91
N PHE A 373 -48.49 8.16 11.78
CA PHE A 373 -47.63 7.45 12.73
C PHE A 373 -46.61 6.53 12.04
N LEU A 374 -46.97 5.93 10.91
CA LEU A 374 -46.05 5.10 10.12
C LEU A 374 -44.86 5.92 9.60
N TYR A 375 -45.09 7.06 8.94
CA TYR A 375 -44.01 7.89 8.41
C TYR A 375 -43.16 8.55 9.52
N LEU A 376 -43.79 8.89 10.65
CA LEU A 376 -43.07 9.35 11.84
C LEU A 376 -42.17 8.25 12.40
N GLY A 377 -42.66 7.01 12.45
CA GLY A 377 -41.88 5.84 12.83
C GLY A 377 -40.67 5.63 11.92
N ILE A 378 -40.83 5.73 10.60
CA ILE A 378 -39.71 5.61 9.62
C ILE A 378 -38.67 6.72 9.83
N SER A 379 -39.12 7.96 10.06
CA SER A 379 -38.21 9.08 10.31
C SER A 379 -37.42 8.87 11.61
N PHE A 380 -38.06 8.32 12.65
CA PHE A 380 -37.42 8.03 13.93
C PHE A 380 -36.42 6.87 13.82
N THR A 381 -36.76 5.78 13.12
CA THR A 381 -35.84 4.66 12.90
C THR A 381 -34.61 5.10 12.11
N GLN A 382 -34.76 6.00 11.14
CA GLN A 382 -33.63 6.58 10.44
C GLN A 382 -32.71 7.38 11.37
N ILE A 383 -33.27 8.23 12.25
CA ILE A 383 -32.46 9.00 13.21
C ILE A 383 -31.67 8.03 14.10
N ILE A 384 -32.29 6.93 14.56
CA ILE A 384 -31.59 5.89 15.32
C ILE A 384 -30.45 5.28 14.52
N LEU A 385 -30.69 4.86 13.27
CA LEU A 385 -29.67 4.28 12.40
C LEU A 385 -28.52 5.26 12.16
N LEU A 386 -28.82 6.54 12.00
CA LEU A 386 -27.84 7.59 11.80
C LEU A 386 -27.01 7.84 13.07
N CYS A 387 -27.65 7.85 14.25
CA CYS A 387 -26.95 7.89 15.53
C CYS A 387 -26.03 6.68 15.72
N ILE A 388 -26.52 5.47 15.42
CA ILE A 388 -25.70 4.24 15.45
C ILE A 388 -24.52 4.38 14.50
N TRP A 389 -24.73 4.87 13.27
CA TRP A 389 -23.66 5.09 12.30
C TRP A 389 -22.61 6.10 12.79
N ILE A 390 -23.02 7.22 13.40
CA ILE A 390 -22.10 8.20 13.99
C ILE A 390 -21.28 7.58 15.12
N LEU A 391 -21.90 6.75 15.97
CA LEU A 391 -21.25 6.12 17.12
C LEU A 391 -20.29 4.99 16.72
N TYR A 392 -20.64 4.18 15.72
CA TYR A 392 -19.82 3.04 15.30
C TYR A 392 -18.68 3.42 14.35
N LYS A 393 -18.75 4.57 13.68
CA LYS A 393 -17.71 4.98 12.74
C LYS A 393 -16.50 5.55 13.49
N ASN A 394 -15.53 4.68 13.79
CA ASN A 394 -14.30 5.00 14.53
C ASN A 394 -13.37 6.02 13.87
N GLY A 395 -13.64 6.50 12.65
CA GLY A 395 -12.84 7.55 12.06
C GLY A 395 -12.87 7.58 10.54
N ILE A 396 -12.00 8.45 10.02
CA ILE A 396 -11.66 8.57 8.60
C ILE A 396 -10.86 7.32 8.26
N GLU A 397 -11.37 6.48 7.37
CA GLU A 397 -10.61 5.34 6.88
C GLU A 397 -9.73 5.83 5.73
N ASN A 398 -8.42 5.60 5.85
CA ASN A 398 -7.45 6.02 4.83
C ASN A 398 -7.61 5.13 3.61
N ARG A 399 -8.06 5.70 2.49
CA ARG A 399 -8.20 4.97 1.24
C ARG A 399 -6.93 5.14 0.42
N ILE A 400 -6.40 4.03 -0.08
CA ILE A 400 -5.27 4.08 -1.00
C ILE A 400 -5.80 4.43 -2.39
N GLU A 401 -5.51 5.63 -2.89
CA GLU A 401 -5.76 6.03 -4.28
C GLU A 401 -4.48 5.91 -5.10
N TYR A 402 -4.63 5.61 -6.40
CA TYR A 402 -3.51 5.47 -7.32
C TYR A 402 -3.45 6.69 -8.24
N LEU A 403 -2.34 7.42 -8.19
CA LEU A 403 -2.01 8.43 -9.19
C LEU A 403 -1.17 7.77 -10.29
N GLU A 404 -1.63 7.92 -11.53
CA GLU A 404 -0.90 7.43 -12.69
C GLU A 404 0.55 7.98 -12.66
N LYS A 405 1.53 7.10 -12.83
CA LYS A 405 2.98 7.37 -12.76
C LYS A 405 3.59 7.64 -11.38
N ILE A 406 2.82 8.03 -10.37
CA ILE A 406 3.35 8.36 -9.03
C ILE A 406 3.23 7.16 -8.08
N GLY A 407 2.13 6.41 -8.19
CA GLY A 407 1.87 5.26 -7.33
C GLY A 407 0.70 5.47 -6.39
N ASN A 408 0.67 4.62 -5.35
CA ASN A 408 -0.38 4.59 -4.35
C ASN A 408 -0.14 5.67 -3.28
N PHE A 409 -1.15 6.46 -2.94
CA PHE A 409 -1.13 7.35 -1.78
C PHE A 409 -2.34 7.15 -0.89
N ASN A 410 -2.15 7.37 0.41
CA ASN A 410 -3.25 7.39 1.36
C ASN A 410 -4.00 8.70 1.18
N ASN A 411 -5.14 8.62 0.49
CA ASN A 411 -6.11 9.69 0.47
C ASN A 411 -7.04 9.53 1.67
N GLU A 412 -7.21 10.59 2.45
CA GLU A 412 -8.30 10.73 3.41
C GLU A 412 -9.64 11.01 2.68
N SER A 413 -9.97 10.19 1.68
CA SER A 413 -11.25 10.27 1.01
C SER A 413 -12.30 9.58 1.90
N LYS A 414 -13.06 10.36 2.67
CA LYS A 414 -14.19 9.83 3.44
C LYS A 414 -15.19 9.17 2.49
N GLU A 415 -15.75 8.03 2.89
CA GLU A 415 -16.74 7.24 2.15
C GLU A 415 -18.03 8.02 1.82
N ILE A 416 -17.94 8.92 0.85
CA ILE A 416 -19.09 9.54 0.20
C ILE A 416 -19.87 8.45 -0.54
N PHE A 417 -19.20 7.38 -0.98
CA PHE A 417 -19.81 6.27 -1.72
C PHE A 417 -20.84 5.49 -0.89
N ILE A 418 -20.49 5.05 0.34
CA ILE A 418 -21.45 4.34 1.20
C ILE A 418 -22.62 5.24 1.59
N SER A 419 -22.37 6.52 1.89
CA SER A 419 -23.45 7.48 2.15
C SER A 419 -24.37 7.65 0.94
N SER A 420 -23.81 7.72 -0.28
CA SER A 420 -24.60 7.81 -1.51
C SER A 420 -25.38 6.52 -1.80
N LEU A 421 -24.81 5.35 -1.51
CA LEU A 421 -25.45 4.05 -1.72
C LEU A 421 -26.54 3.79 -0.68
N LEU A 422 -26.33 4.22 0.57
CA LEU A 422 -27.34 4.20 1.63
C LEU A 422 -28.48 5.17 1.30
N SER A 423 -28.17 6.38 0.84
CA SER A 423 -29.18 7.35 0.36
C SER A 423 -29.98 6.77 -0.81
N LEU A 424 -29.32 6.13 -1.77
CA LEU A 424 -29.96 5.48 -2.91
C LEU A 424 -30.89 4.34 -2.47
N PHE A 425 -30.42 3.50 -1.55
CA PHE A 425 -31.19 2.39 -0.99
C PHE A 425 -32.41 2.89 -0.18
N ILE A 426 -32.24 3.96 0.59
CA ILE A 426 -33.33 4.56 1.34
C ILE A 426 -34.36 5.19 0.37
N MET A 427 -33.91 5.91 -0.65
CA MET A 427 -34.79 6.46 -1.68
C MET A 427 -35.56 5.37 -2.44
N THR A 428 -34.92 4.25 -2.79
CA THR A 428 -35.61 3.12 -3.44
C THR A 428 -36.59 2.41 -2.51
N LEU A 429 -36.27 2.26 -1.22
CA LEU A 429 -37.21 1.72 -0.23
C LEU A 429 -38.44 2.63 -0.03
N TYR A 430 -38.23 3.94 0.10
CA TYR A 430 -39.33 4.90 0.17
C TYR A 430 -40.21 4.83 -1.08
N TYR A 431 -39.58 4.68 -2.24
CA TYR A 431 -40.27 4.56 -3.50
C TYR A 431 -41.11 3.28 -3.60
N LEU A 432 -40.59 2.13 -3.14
CA LEU A 432 -41.32 0.87 -3.07
C LEU A 432 -42.50 0.94 -2.09
N CYS A 433 -42.36 1.65 -0.97
CA CYS A 433 -43.46 1.89 -0.03
C CYS A 433 -44.61 2.71 -0.65
N ILE A 434 -44.29 3.73 -1.46
CA ILE A 434 -45.30 4.49 -2.21
C ILE A 434 -45.98 3.60 -3.27
N PHE A 435 -45.20 2.75 -3.95
CA PHE A 435 -45.66 1.86 -5.01
C PHE A 435 -46.68 0.82 -4.53
N TYR A 436 -46.49 0.26 -3.33
CA TYR A 436 -47.36 -0.79 -2.79
C TYR A 436 -48.83 -0.36 -2.62
N ASN A 437 -49.12 0.96 -2.66
CA ASN A 437 -50.44 1.50 -2.32
C ASN A 437 -51.30 2.02 -3.50
N ILE A 438 -50.87 2.03 -4.77
CA ILE A 438 -51.56 2.87 -5.81
C ILE A 438 -51.80 2.15 -7.16
N LYS A 439 -53.07 2.13 -7.64
CA LYS A 439 -53.50 1.49 -8.91
C LYS A 439 -53.40 2.38 -10.17
N ARG A 440 -52.76 1.78 -11.20
CA ARG A 440 -52.78 1.96 -12.68
C ARG A 440 -52.57 3.32 -13.37
N GLY A 441 -52.99 4.47 -12.86
CA GLY A 441 -52.84 5.76 -13.58
C GLY A 441 -51.45 6.41 -13.44
N TYR A 442 -50.86 6.28 -12.25
CA TYR A 442 -49.57 6.88 -11.93
C TYR A 442 -48.37 6.10 -12.46
N ALA A 443 -48.56 4.86 -12.96
CA ALA A 443 -47.49 4.01 -13.45
C ALA A 443 -46.64 4.65 -14.57
N PHE A 444 -47.22 5.55 -15.37
CA PHE A 444 -46.50 6.27 -16.43
C PHE A 444 -45.54 7.35 -15.90
N PHE A 445 -46.02 8.24 -15.02
CA PHE A 445 -45.17 9.22 -14.32
C PHE A 445 -44.12 8.54 -13.44
N LEU A 446 -44.42 7.34 -12.97
CA LEU A 446 -43.58 6.46 -12.15
C LEU A 446 -42.46 5.82 -12.98
N ILE A 447 -42.73 5.37 -14.21
CA ILE A 447 -41.68 4.95 -15.15
C ILE A 447 -40.77 6.14 -15.50
N LEU A 448 -41.34 7.32 -15.74
CA LEU A 448 -40.57 8.53 -16.06
C LEU A 448 -39.65 8.96 -14.88
N MET A 449 -40.15 8.91 -13.65
CA MET A 449 -39.41 9.22 -12.43
C MET A 449 -38.33 8.16 -12.11
N ILE A 450 -38.60 6.88 -12.33
CA ILE A 450 -37.57 5.81 -12.25
C ILE A 450 -36.49 6.08 -13.29
N ILE A 451 -36.86 6.41 -14.52
CA ILE A 451 -35.91 6.72 -15.58
C ILE A 451 -35.07 7.93 -15.19
N PHE A 452 -35.66 9.01 -14.66
CA PHE A 452 -34.90 10.19 -14.21
C PHE A 452 -33.99 9.91 -13.01
N SER A 453 -34.47 9.15 -12.02
CA SER A 453 -33.66 8.70 -10.88
C SER A 453 -32.52 7.80 -11.36
N LEU A 454 -32.79 6.84 -12.26
CA LEU A 454 -31.77 6.02 -12.89
C LEU A 454 -30.81 6.86 -13.71
N ILE A 455 -31.27 7.88 -14.44
CA ILE A 455 -30.40 8.79 -15.22
C ILE A 455 -29.51 9.58 -14.28
N ILE A 456 -30.03 10.17 -13.20
CA ILE A 456 -29.22 10.91 -12.21
C ILE A 456 -28.21 9.99 -11.55
N ASN A 457 -28.64 8.78 -11.16
CA ASN A 457 -27.75 7.76 -10.60
C ASN A 457 -26.75 7.25 -11.63
N VAL A 458 -27.12 7.11 -12.89
CA VAL A 458 -26.21 6.75 -13.98
C VAL A 458 -25.19 7.88 -14.16
N ILE A 459 -25.63 9.13 -14.25
CA ILE A 459 -24.75 10.29 -14.44
C ILE A 459 -23.80 10.52 -13.25
N PHE A 460 -24.20 10.23 -12.01
CA PHE A 460 -23.34 10.43 -10.84
C PHE A 460 -22.57 9.18 -10.41
N ILE A 461 -23.18 8.01 -10.50
CA ILE A 461 -22.62 6.74 -10.05
C ILE A 461 -21.85 6.07 -11.17
N ILE A 462 -22.30 6.08 -12.44
CA ILE A 462 -21.54 5.42 -13.53
C ILE A 462 -20.20 6.08 -13.78
N PRO A 463 -19.99 7.42 -13.80
CA PRO A 463 -18.64 7.96 -13.92
C PRO A 463 -17.72 7.56 -12.76
N LYS A 464 -18.25 7.47 -11.53
CA LYS A 464 -17.48 7.01 -10.35
C LYS A 464 -17.21 5.50 -10.36
N LEU A 465 -18.19 4.68 -10.77
CA LEU A 465 -18.07 3.24 -10.97
C LEU A 465 -17.17 2.91 -12.15
N TYR A 466 -17.27 3.65 -13.24
CA TYR A 466 -16.41 3.52 -14.41
C TYR A 466 -14.98 3.87 -14.04
N LYS A 467 -14.75 4.96 -13.30
CA LYS A 467 -13.42 5.28 -12.75
C LYS A 467 -12.86 4.14 -11.89
N THR A 468 -13.65 3.60 -10.95
CA THR A 468 -13.22 2.47 -10.10
C THR A 468 -13.08 1.13 -10.82
N LEU A 469 -13.93 0.83 -11.81
CA LEU A 469 -13.87 -0.42 -12.59
C LEU A 469 -12.76 -0.39 -13.63
N ASN A 470 -12.46 0.78 -14.21
CA ASN A 470 -11.35 0.93 -15.14
C ASN A 470 -10.00 0.92 -14.40
N GLU A 471 -9.95 1.43 -13.15
CA GLU A 471 -8.79 1.29 -12.25
C GLU A 471 -8.53 -0.19 -11.87
N ASN A 472 -9.56 -1.02 -11.75
CA ASN A 472 -9.41 -2.45 -11.44
C ASN A 472 -8.98 -3.32 -12.64
N LYS A 473 -9.06 -2.82 -13.89
CA LYS A 473 -8.59 -3.57 -15.07
C LYS A 473 -7.07 -3.55 -15.27
N PHE A 474 -6.33 -2.76 -14.49
CA PHE A 474 -4.87 -2.66 -14.59
C PHE A 474 -4.07 -3.29 -13.45
N LYS A 475 -4.70 -3.99 -12.48
CA LYS A 475 -4.01 -4.69 -11.39
C LYS A 475 -3.86 -6.19 -11.62
N PHE A 476 -3.07 -6.57 -12.61
CA PHE A 476 -2.28 -7.81 -12.57
C PHE A 476 -0.93 -7.57 -13.25
N LYS A 477 -0.06 -6.78 -12.61
CA LYS A 477 1.38 -6.87 -12.84
C LYS A 477 2.09 -6.86 -11.50
N SER A 478 2.57 -8.06 -11.15
CA SER A 478 3.58 -8.37 -10.13
C SER A 478 3.47 -7.63 -8.80
N ILE A 479 2.81 -8.28 -7.83
CA ILE A 479 3.19 -8.12 -6.42
C ILE A 479 4.65 -8.60 -6.32
N ILE A 480 5.59 -7.67 -6.24
CA ILE A 480 6.94 -8.00 -5.79
C ILE A 480 6.81 -8.23 -4.28
N MET A 481 6.89 -9.50 -3.86
CA MET A 481 7.11 -9.81 -2.46
C MET A 481 8.48 -9.24 -2.07
N VAL A 482 8.49 -8.14 -1.34
CA VAL A 482 9.66 -7.73 -0.56
C VAL A 482 9.75 -8.74 0.59
N ASN A 483 10.58 -9.76 0.39
CA ASN A 483 10.91 -10.70 1.44
C ASN A 483 11.77 -9.95 2.46
N ASN A 484 11.17 -9.54 3.57
CA ASN A 484 11.86 -8.85 4.65
C ASN A 484 12.69 -9.88 5.43
N ILE A 485 13.83 -10.27 4.85
CA ILE A 485 14.80 -11.13 5.52
C ILE A 485 15.62 -10.26 6.47
N ASN A 486 15.26 -10.36 7.74
CA ASN A 486 16.11 -10.22 8.93
C ASN A 486 17.40 -9.42 8.79
N ASN A 487 17.34 -8.14 9.13
CA ASN A 487 18.49 -7.42 9.69
C ASN A 487 18.45 -7.52 11.23
N ASN A 488 18.80 -8.70 11.76
CA ASN A 488 19.29 -8.79 13.13
C ASN A 488 20.77 -8.39 13.12
N ASN A 489 21.03 -7.08 13.17
CA ASN A 489 22.17 -6.45 13.85
C ASN A 489 22.26 -4.97 13.48
N SER A 490 21.46 -4.16 14.13
CA SER A 490 21.83 -2.78 14.43
C SER A 490 21.03 -2.30 15.64
N ASN A 491 21.73 -2.11 16.76
CA ASN A 491 21.24 -1.42 17.94
C ASN A 491 20.85 0.01 17.56
N LEU A 492 19.62 0.21 17.09
CA LEU A 492 19.00 1.51 16.93
C LEU A 492 17.94 1.64 18.02
N ARG A 493 18.32 2.37 19.06
CA ARG A 493 17.53 2.64 20.26
C ARG A 493 16.37 3.56 19.88
N VAL A 494 15.28 2.97 19.39
CA VAL A 494 14.01 3.68 19.21
C VAL A 494 13.38 3.87 20.60
N THR A 495 13.49 5.08 21.14
CA THR A 495 12.73 5.51 22.31
C THR A 495 11.24 5.53 21.97
N LYS A 496 10.51 4.53 22.45
CA LYS A 496 9.04 4.54 22.52
C LYS A 496 8.61 5.58 23.56
N SER A 497 8.07 6.71 23.10
CA SER A 497 7.18 7.54 23.92
C SER A 497 5.79 6.93 23.88
N ILE A 498 5.40 6.30 24.98
CA ILE A 498 4.00 5.96 25.25
C ILE A 498 3.39 7.23 25.84
N ASN A 499 2.44 7.84 25.12
CA ASN A 499 1.46 8.75 25.69
C ASN A 499 0.08 8.12 25.49
N TYR A 500 -0.72 8.25 26.55
CA TYR A 500 -2.03 7.65 26.80
C TYR A 500 -3.05 7.80 25.67
#